data_AF-A0A399ZLY3-F1
#
_entry.id   AF-A0A399ZLY3-F1
#
_cell.length_a   1.000
_cell.length_b   1.000
_cell.length_c   1.000
_cell.angle_alpha   90.00
_cell.angle_beta   90.00
_cell.angle_gamma   90.00
#
_symmetry.space_group_name_H-M   'P 1'
#
loop_
_entity.id
_entity.type
_entity.pdbx_description
1 polymer ?
#
loop_
_entity_poly.entity_id
_entity_poly.type
_entity_poly.pdbx_seq_one_letter_code
_entity_poly.pdbx_strand_id
1 'polypeptide(L)'
;MDWLRQSGAQSRQPRFVFDLYAIFICAVSAKRRRAARRRRDAGCDANALLPAVRALREAGVFVVASAGNDGPGCSSVQDPIALYDDVFSVGAVKRNRSIADFSSRGPVLADGSGRIKPDIAAPGVAVYSSMPDGTYAENSGTSMAGPHVVGVVALIWSANPKLIGDIDATKEILRATAQPRAFTADGDTLVCGDPNAIPNDFFGYGIVDAYAAVQRALGK
;
A
#
# COMPACT_ATOMS: atom_id res chain seq x y z
N MET A 1 23.08 8.15 -57.65
CA MET A 1 21.93 9.03 -57.94
C MET A 1 20.69 8.20 -57.74
N ASP A 2 20.31 7.99 -56.49
CA ASP A 2 19.35 8.83 -55.75
C ASP A 2 17.95 8.74 -56.35
N TRP A 3 17.14 7.88 -55.74
CA TRP A 3 15.69 8.07 -55.67
C TRP A 3 15.27 7.86 -54.21
N LEU A 4 15.30 8.98 -53.50
CA LEU A 4 14.76 9.22 -52.16
C LEU A 4 13.27 9.57 -52.24
N ARG A 5 12.57 9.42 -51.10
CA ARG A 5 11.24 9.97 -50.70
C ARG A 5 10.03 9.20 -51.23
N GLN A 6 9.05 8.76 -50.43
CA GLN A 6 8.62 9.07 -49.07
C GLN A 6 7.85 7.86 -48.54
N SER A 7 8.27 7.25 -47.43
CA SER A 7 7.35 6.54 -46.54
C SER A 7 7.32 7.32 -45.23
N GLY A 8 6.12 7.79 -44.91
CA GLY A 8 5.86 8.71 -43.81
C GLY A 8 6.30 8.14 -42.47
N ALA A 9 6.83 9.04 -41.65
CA ALA A 9 7.08 8.83 -40.24
C ALA A 9 5.81 8.29 -39.56
N GLN A 10 5.82 6.99 -39.28
CA GLN A 10 4.86 6.40 -38.38
C GLN A 10 5.23 6.90 -36.99
N SER A 11 4.43 7.85 -36.50
CA SER A 11 4.54 8.40 -35.16
C SER A 11 4.66 7.24 -34.17
N ARG A 12 5.78 7.20 -33.46
CA ARG A 12 5.94 6.35 -32.28
C ARG A 12 4.93 6.85 -31.24
N GLN A 13 3.71 6.33 -31.33
CA GLN A 13 2.78 6.31 -30.21
C GLN A 13 3.54 5.66 -29.05
N PRO A 14 3.68 6.31 -27.88
CA PRO A 14 4.23 5.64 -26.72
C PRO A 14 3.30 4.46 -26.44
N ARG A 15 3.84 3.25 -26.56
CA ARG A 15 3.15 2.05 -26.10
C ARG A 15 3.03 2.22 -24.59
N PHE A 16 1.87 2.67 -24.12
CA PHE A 16 1.46 2.62 -22.72
C PHE A 16 1.27 1.15 -22.34
N VAL A 17 2.36 0.40 -22.32
CA VAL A 17 2.44 -0.81 -21.51
C VAL A 17 2.77 -0.27 -20.12
N PHE A 18 1.91 -0.56 -19.15
CA PHE A 18 2.22 -0.40 -17.73
C PHE A 18 3.50 -1.22 -17.47
N ASP A 19 4.66 -0.62 -17.65
CA ASP A 19 5.88 -1.17 -17.09
C ASP A 19 5.63 -1.27 -15.58
N LEU A 20 5.92 -2.45 -15.04
CA LEU A 20 5.40 -3.02 -13.80
C LEU A 20 5.94 -2.33 -12.52
N TYR A 21 5.99 -1.00 -12.50
CA TYR A 21 6.70 -0.23 -11.49
C TYR A 21 5.95 -0.10 -10.16
N ALA A 22 4.69 -0.51 -10.07
CA ALA A 22 3.96 -0.58 -8.80
C ALA A 22 3.42 -2.00 -8.59
N ILE A 23 3.84 -2.64 -7.50
CA ILE A 23 3.44 -4.01 -7.16
C ILE A 23 2.59 -3.97 -5.89
N PHE A 24 1.38 -4.52 -5.98
CA PHE A 24 0.58 -4.83 -4.81
C PHE A 24 0.94 -6.24 -4.30
N ILE A 25 1.33 -6.33 -3.03
CA ILE A 25 1.49 -7.61 -2.34
C ILE A 25 0.38 -7.75 -1.32
N CYS A 26 -0.53 -8.67 -1.58
CA CYS A 26 -1.52 -9.09 -0.58
C CYS A 26 -0.81 -9.92 0.48
N ALA A 27 -0.78 -9.44 1.72
CA ALA A 27 -0.36 -10.22 2.88
C ALA A 27 -1.43 -11.28 3.15
N VAL A 28 -1.28 -12.46 2.56
CA VAL A 28 -2.06 -13.62 2.98
C VAL A 28 -1.47 -14.07 4.30
N SER A 29 -2.10 -13.68 5.42
CA SER A 29 -1.79 -14.19 6.76
C SER A 29 -1.74 -15.72 6.68
N ALA A 30 -0.53 -16.27 6.62
CA ALA A 30 -0.30 -17.68 6.49
C ALA A 30 -0.62 -18.34 7.83
N LYS A 31 -1.91 -18.53 8.14
CA LYS A 31 -2.35 -19.48 9.18
C LYS A 31 -1.96 -20.89 8.73
N ARG A 32 -0.69 -21.24 8.88
CA ARG A 32 -0.17 -22.60 8.69
C ARG A 32 -0.86 -23.51 9.69
N ARG A 33 -1.81 -24.33 9.22
CA ARG A 33 -2.18 -25.57 9.90
C ARG A 33 -0.91 -26.42 9.98
N ARG A 34 -0.54 -26.81 11.20
CA ARG A 34 0.65 -27.62 11.51
C ARG A 34 0.71 -28.88 10.64
N ALA A 35 1.81 -29.08 9.92
CA ALA A 35 2.34 -30.39 9.59
C ALA A 35 3.86 -30.27 9.36
N ALA A 36 4.61 -31.06 10.11
CA ALA A 36 6.06 -31.00 10.24
C ALA A 36 6.80 -31.30 8.93
N ARG A 37 7.71 -30.40 8.53
CA ARG A 37 8.99 -30.73 7.89
C ARG A 37 9.90 -29.52 7.95
N ARG A 38 11.11 -29.70 8.51
CA ARG A 38 12.21 -28.71 8.52
C ARG A 38 12.46 -28.18 7.10
N ARG A 39 11.85 -27.06 6.75
CA ARG A 39 12.37 -26.08 5.79
C ARG A 39 12.64 -24.84 6.62
N ARG A 40 13.84 -24.28 6.52
CA ARG A 40 14.17 -22.99 7.15
C ARG A 40 13.03 -22.02 6.81
N ASP A 41 12.37 -21.54 7.85
CA ASP A 41 11.16 -20.72 7.75
C ASP A 41 11.51 -19.34 7.19
N ALA A 42 11.52 -19.23 5.85
CA ALA A 42 11.67 -17.97 5.14
C ALA A 42 10.52 -16.96 5.38
N GLY A 43 9.57 -17.28 6.27
CA GLY A 43 8.44 -16.43 6.65
C GLY A 43 8.25 -16.23 8.14
N CYS A 44 9.18 -16.69 9.00
CA CYS A 44 9.11 -16.48 10.45
C CYS A 44 10.20 -15.53 10.98
N ASP A 45 11.23 -15.26 10.19
CA ASP A 45 12.17 -14.16 10.45
C ASP A 45 11.60 -12.89 9.84
N ALA A 46 11.32 -11.90 10.70
CA ALA A 46 10.78 -10.60 10.32
C ALA A 46 11.66 -9.91 9.27
N ASN A 47 12.94 -10.23 9.15
CA ASN A 47 13.87 -9.60 8.20
C ASN A 47 14.16 -10.44 6.95
N ALA A 48 13.59 -11.64 6.82
CA ALA A 48 13.93 -12.57 5.74
C ALA A 48 13.70 -12.01 4.32
N LEU A 49 12.72 -11.11 4.16
CA LEU A 49 12.32 -10.55 2.88
C LEU A 49 12.89 -9.15 2.62
N LEU A 50 13.57 -8.56 3.61
CA LEU A 50 14.09 -7.19 3.53
C LEU A 50 15.08 -7.00 2.36
N PRO A 51 16.05 -7.92 2.07
CA PRO A 51 16.93 -7.75 0.92
C PRO A 51 16.19 -7.72 -0.43
N ALA A 52 15.14 -8.53 -0.58
CA ALA A 52 14.35 -8.58 -1.81
C ALA A 52 13.53 -7.29 -2.00
N VAL A 53 12.93 -6.78 -0.92
CA VAL A 53 12.19 -5.51 -0.93
C VAL A 53 13.12 -4.33 -1.26
N ARG A 54 14.33 -4.30 -0.70
CA ARG A 54 15.33 -3.27 -1.01
C ARG A 54 15.73 -3.30 -2.48
N ALA A 55 15.97 -4.48 -3.04
CA ALA A 55 16.27 -4.62 -4.47
C ALA A 55 15.12 -4.10 -5.36
N LEU A 56 13.86 -4.35 -4.99
CA LEU A 56 12.69 -3.79 -5.70
C LEU A 56 12.66 -2.26 -5.63
N ARG A 57 12.89 -1.69 -4.45
CA ARG A 57 12.95 -0.24 -4.25
C ARG A 57 14.09 0.40 -5.05
N GLU A 58 15.28 -0.19 -5.03
CA GLU A 58 16.45 0.25 -5.82
C GLU A 58 16.19 0.15 -7.33
N ALA A 59 15.38 -0.81 -7.77
CA ALA A 59 14.91 -0.93 -9.15
C ALA A 59 13.79 0.07 -9.52
N GLY A 60 13.39 0.96 -8.60
CA GLY A 60 12.33 1.93 -8.83
C GLY A 60 10.92 1.33 -8.76
N VAL A 61 10.74 0.19 -8.08
CA VAL A 61 9.42 -0.42 -7.88
C VAL A 61 8.80 0.07 -6.58
N PHE A 62 7.62 0.67 -6.67
CA PHE A 62 6.82 1.07 -5.52
C PHE A 62 6.04 -0.14 -4.98
N VAL A 63 6.45 -0.63 -3.81
CA VAL A 63 5.83 -1.79 -3.18
C VAL A 63 4.76 -1.34 -2.19
N VAL A 64 3.52 -1.78 -2.44
CA VAL A 64 2.39 -1.61 -1.52
C VAL A 64 2.06 -2.95 -0.87
N ALA A 65 1.88 -2.95 0.44
CA ALA A 65 1.42 -4.13 1.17
C ALA A 65 0.13 -3.82 1.96
N SER A 66 -0.75 -4.81 2.08
CA SER A 66 -1.85 -4.73 3.04
C SER A 66 -1.31 -4.85 4.47
N ALA A 67 -1.78 -4.01 5.40
CA ALA A 67 -1.32 -4.04 6.79
C ALA A 67 -1.64 -5.36 7.52
N GLY A 68 -2.69 -6.07 7.08
CA GLY A 68 -3.19 -7.29 7.72
C GLY A 68 -4.61 -7.13 8.23
N ASN A 69 -5.23 -8.26 8.59
CA ASN A 69 -6.62 -8.31 9.08
C ASN A 69 -6.69 -8.92 10.49
N ASP A 70 -5.64 -8.71 11.31
CA ASP A 70 -5.47 -9.31 12.64
C ASP A 70 -5.71 -8.30 13.78
N GLY A 71 -6.33 -7.15 13.48
CA GLY A 71 -6.85 -6.20 14.48
C GLY A 71 -8.02 -6.78 15.30
N PRO A 72 -8.51 -6.07 16.33
CA PRO A 72 -8.21 -4.68 16.69
C PRO A 72 -7.00 -4.53 17.64
N GLY A 73 -6.30 -5.61 17.98
CA GLY A 73 -5.14 -5.56 18.88
C GLY A 73 -4.03 -4.63 18.39
N CYS A 74 -3.34 -3.96 19.31
CA CYS A 74 -2.11 -3.25 18.98
C CYS A 74 -1.01 -4.23 18.54
N SER A 75 -0.08 -3.75 17.73
CA SER A 75 1.04 -4.57 17.21
C SER A 75 0.58 -5.82 16.45
N SER A 76 -0.51 -5.67 15.70
CA SER A 76 -1.11 -6.70 14.86
C SER A 76 -0.68 -6.60 13.38
N VAL A 77 0.18 -5.64 13.02
CA VAL A 77 0.93 -5.69 11.75
C VAL A 77 2.08 -6.69 11.95
N GLN A 78 1.94 -7.89 11.38
CA GLN A 78 2.87 -9.00 11.62
C GLN A 78 3.45 -9.64 10.35
N ASP A 79 2.86 -9.39 9.17
CA ASP A 79 3.44 -9.87 7.91
C ASP A 79 4.78 -9.16 7.66
N PRO A 80 5.90 -9.89 7.49
CA PRO A 80 7.23 -9.31 7.32
C PRO A 80 7.30 -8.16 6.30
N ILE A 81 6.59 -8.27 5.17
CA ILE A 81 6.62 -7.26 4.11
C ILE A 81 5.96 -5.95 4.59
N ALA A 82 4.87 -6.03 5.35
CA ALA A 82 4.14 -4.87 5.85
C ALA A 82 4.90 -4.10 6.96
N LEU A 83 5.94 -4.70 7.54
CA LEU A 83 6.74 -4.11 8.63
C LEU A 83 7.76 -3.09 8.13
N TYR A 84 8.27 -3.28 6.91
CA TYR A 84 9.45 -2.59 6.42
C TYR A 84 9.16 -1.12 6.09
N ASP A 85 10.12 -0.24 6.39
CA ASP A 85 10.05 1.17 5.99
C ASP A 85 10.08 1.33 4.46
N ASP A 86 10.79 0.43 3.77
CA ASP A 86 10.89 0.37 2.31
C ASP A 86 9.54 0.07 1.63
N VAL A 87 8.58 -0.52 2.34
CA VAL A 87 7.22 -0.84 1.85
C VAL A 87 6.20 0.17 2.35
N PHE A 88 5.23 0.52 1.50
CA PHE A 88 4.11 1.36 1.90
C PHE A 88 2.91 0.49 2.30
N SER A 89 2.66 0.35 3.61
CA SER A 89 1.60 -0.53 4.12
C SER A 89 0.28 0.21 4.34
N VAL A 90 -0.83 -0.49 4.05
CA VAL A 90 -2.16 0.13 3.92
C VAL A 90 -3.16 -0.49 4.88
N GLY A 91 -3.73 0.33 5.76
CA GLY A 91 -4.87 0.01 6.63
C GLY A 91 -6.21 0.17 5.93
N ALA A 92 -7.27 -0.39 6.50
CA ALA A 92 -8.62 -0.38 5.93
C ALA A 92 -9.56 0.53 6.72
N VAL A 93 -10.29 1.39 6.01
CA VAL A 93 -11.40 2.18 6.59
C VAL A 93 -12.77 1.71 6.10
N LYS A 94 -13.78 1.96 6.93
CA LYS A 94 -15.20 1.83 6.64
C LYS A 94 -15.69 3.05 5.81
N ARG A 95 -16.89 2.96 5.25
CA ARG A 95 -17.52 4.06 4.46
C ARG A 95 -17.67 5.36 5.26
N ASN A 96 -17.92 5.26 6.57
CA ASN A 96 -17.99 6.40 7.48
C ASN A 96 -16.59 6.96 7.87
N ARG A 97 -15.52 6.46 7.26
CA ARG A 97 -14.12 6.88 7.48
C ARG A 97 -13.56 6.51 8.86
N SER A 98 -14.25 5.67 9.65
CA SER A 98 -13.64 5.04 10.82
C SER A 98 -12.73 3.90 10.38
N ILE A 99 -11.73 3.56 11.20
CA ILE A 99 -10.89 2.39 10.95
C ILE A 99 -11.75 1.11 10.99
N ALA A 100 -11.41 0.11 10.18
CA ALA A 100 -12.04 -1.20 10.24
C ALA A 100 -11.50 -1.98 11.45
N ASP A 101 -12.37 -2.68 12.18
CA ASP A 101 -12.01 -3.36 13.42
C ASP A 101 -10.94 -4.44 13.18
N PHE A 102 -11.02 -5.13 12.02
CA PHE A 102 -10.02 -6.12 11.61
C PHE A 102 -8.71 -5.49 11.15
N SER A 103 -8.66 -4.21 10.80
CA SER A 103 -7.44 -3.61 10.23
C SER A 103 -6.32 -3.71 11.25
N SER A 104 -5.22 -4.36 10.85
CA SER A 104 -4.03 -4.45 11.68
C SER A 104 -3.49 -3.07 12.05
N ARG A 105 -2.95 -2.96 13.25
CA ARG A 105 -2.51 -1.71 13.90
C ARG A 105 -1.07 -1.84 14.38
N GLY A 106 -0.37 -0.72 14.36
CA GLY A 106 0.94 -0.58 14.95
C GLY A 106 0.89 -0.55 16.50
N PRO A 107 2.02 -0.25 17.14
CA PRO A 107 3.35 -0.10 16.52
C PRO A 107 3.90 -1.46 16.09
N VAL A 108 4.87 -1.46 15.17
CA VAL A 108 5.57 -2.68 14.76
C VAL A 108 6.54 -3.12 15.86
N LEU A 109 6.19 -4.21 16.55
CA LEU A 109 7.07 -4.82 17.56
C LEU A 109 7.74 -6.11 17.08
N ALA A 110 7.26 -6.71 15.98
CA ALA A 110 7.71 -8.00 15.50
C ALA A 110 9.19 -8.04 15.08
N ASP A 111 9.76 -6.91 14.65
CA ASP A 111 11.18 -6.76 14.32
C ASP A 111 11.94 -5.87 15.32
N GLY A 112 11.30 -5.49 16.43
CA GLY A 112 11.86 -4.60 17.45
C GLY A 112 12.02 -3.13 17.04
N SER A 113 11.52 -2.71 15.86
CA SER A 113 11.74 -1.36 15.35
C SER A 113 10.87 -0.28 16.00
N GLY A 114 9.70 -0.64 16.52
CA GLY A 114 8.74 0.31 17.09
C GLY A 114 8.14 1.28 16.06
N ARG A 115 8.29 1.00 14.76
CA ARG A 115 7.79 1.89 13.69
C ARG A 115 6.27 1.98 13.72
N ILE A 116 5.76 3.16 13.38
CA ILE A 116 4.34 3.38 13.12
C ILE A 116 3.99 2.70 11.79
N LYS A 117 3.02 1.78 11.82
CA LYS A 117 2.35 1.22 10.65
C LYS A 117 0.85 1.08 10.98
N PRO A 118 -0.06 1.15 10.00
CA PRO A 118 0.18 1.33 8.56
C PRO A 118 0.75 2.71 8.19
N ASP A 119 1.27 2.89 6.97
CA ASP A 119 1.67 4.21 6.48
C ASP A 119 0.45 5.09 6.12
N ILE A 120 -0.59 4.48 5.58
CA ILE A 120 -1.82 5.18 5.16
C ILE A 120 -3.02 4.25 5.31
N ALA A 121 -4.23 4.79 5.30
CA ALA A 121 -5.45 4.02 5.22
C ALA A 121 -6.24 4.30 3.92
N ALA A 122 -6.99 3.32 3.46
CA ALA A 122 -7.85 3.44 2.27
C ALA A 122 -9.15 2.62 2.43
N PRO A 123 -10.18 2.87 1.60
CA PRO A 123 -11.43 2.12 1.66
C PRO A 123 -11.20 0.60 1.53
N GLY A 124 -11.63 -0.16 2.54
CA GLY A 124 -11.38 -1.60 2.60
C GLY A 124 -12.54 -2.42 3.15
N VAL A 125 -13.70 -1.82 3.39
CA VAL A 125 -14.90 -2.53 3.89
C VAL A 125 -16.03 -2.36 2.89
N ALA A 126 -16.70 -3.48 2.57
CA ALA A 126 -17.78 -3.55 1.59
C ALA A 126 -17.40 -2.87 0.26
N VAL A 127 -16.19 -3.18 -0.24
CA VAL A 127 -15.70 -2.70 -1.52
C VAL A 127 -16.26 -3.60 -2.61
N TYR A 128 -17.10 -3.03 -3.48
CA TYR A 128 -17.65 -3.72 -4.64
C TYR A 128 -16.59 -3.84 -5.74
N SER A 129 -16.31 -5.07 -6.17
CA SER A 129 -15.28 -5.35 -7.18
C SER A 129 -15.68 -6.56 -8.03
N SER A 130 -14.94 -6.75 -9.12
CA SER A 130 -15.07 -7.92 -9.99
C SER A 130 -14.70 -9.23 -9.27
N MET A 131 -15.39 -10.28 -9.67
CA MET A 131 -15.19 -11.66 -9.26
C MET A 131 -15.03 -12.54 -10.52
N PRO A 132 -14.58 -13.80 -10.38
CA PRO A 132 -14.58 -14.74 -11.51
C PRO A 132 -15.93 -14.84 -12.20
N ASP A 133 -15.91 -15.35 -13.44
CA ASP A 133 -17.10 -15.62 -14.25
C ASP A 133 -17.93 -14.37 -14.61
N GLY A 134 -17.29 -13.20 -14.64
CA GLY A 134 -17.93 -11.93 -15.02
C GLY A 134 -18.90 -11.39 -13.96
N THR A 135 -18.80 -11.88 -12.73
CA THR A 135 -19.65 -11.47 -11.62
C THR A 135 -18.99 -10.36 -10.79
N TYR A 136 -19.76 -9.81 -9.84
CA TYR A 136 -19.29 -8.76 -8.94
C TYR A 136 -19.83 -9.01 -7.54
N ALA A 137 -19.02 -8.71 -6.53
CA ALA A 137 -19.41 -8.84 -5.14
C ALA A 137 -18.73 -7.78 -4.28
N GLU A 138 -19.30 -7.53 -3.11
CA GLU A 138 -18.64 -6.75 -2.06
C GLU A 138 -17.71 -7.65 -1.24
N ASN A 139 -16.51 -7.17 -0.94
CA ASN A 139 -15.59 -7.84 -0.03
C ASN A 139 -14.95 -6.84 0.93
N SER A 140 -14.40 -7.34 2.04
CA SER A 140 -13.77 -6.53 3.08
C SER A 140 -12.39 -7.08 3.45
N GLY A 141 -11.41 -6.20 3.54
CA GLY A 141 -10.04 -6.51 3.94
C GLY A 141 -9.10 -5.36 3.60
N THR A 142 -7.95 -5.32 4.28
CA THR A 142 -6.82 -4.49 3.84
C THR A 142 -6.33 -4.86 2.43
N SER A 143 -6.63 -6.09 1.98
CA SER A 143 -6.49 -6.54 0.60
C SER A 143 -7.31 -5.75 -0.43
N MET A 144 -8.40 -5.11 -0.01
CA MET A 144 -9.22 -4.22 -0.85
C MET A 144 -8.73 -2.77 -0.75
N ALA A 145 -8.16 -2.39 0.40
CA ALA A 145 -7.58 -1.07 0.61
C ALA A 145 -6.27 -0.85 -0.18
N GLY A 146 -5.38 -1.85 -0.20
CA GLY A 146 -4.09 -1.76 -0.89
C GLY A 146 -4.18 -1.38 -2.37
N PRO A 147 -5.03 -2.03 -3.19
CA PRO A 147 -5.21 -1.69 -4.60
C PRO A 147 -5.70 -0.24 -4.84
N HIS A 148 -6.45 0.36 -3.90
CA HIS A 148 -6.80 1.78 -4.01
C HIS A 148 -5.55 2.66 -4.01
N VAL A 149 -4.61 2.41 -3.09
CA VAL A 149 -3.35 3.16 -3.00
C VAL A 149 -2.47 2.92 -4.22
N VAL A 150 -2.39 1.68 -4.73
CA VAL A 150 -1.68 1.40 -5.98
C VAL A 150 -2.29 2.16 -7.16
N GLY A 151 -3.61 2.26 -7.24
CA GLY A 151 -4.29 3.09 -8.22
C GLY A 151 -3.91 4.57 -8.12
N VAL A 152 -3.79 5.11 -6.91
CA VAL A 152 -3.33 6.50 -6.70
C VAL A 152 -1.88 6.69 -7.14
N VAL A 153 -0.97 5.76 -6.81
CA VAL A 153 0.42 5.80 -7.31
C VAL A 153 0.46 5.80 -8.83
N ALA A 154 -0.34 4.94 -9.47
CA ALA A 154 -0.44 4.91 -10.93
C ALA A 154 -0.95 6.24 -11.50
N LEU A 155 -1.91 6.90 -10.84
CA LEU A 155 -2.39 8.23 -11.25
C LEU A 155 -1.32 9.32 -11.09
N ILE A 156 -0.58 9.33 -9.96
CA ILE A 156 0.54 10.25 -9.73
C ILE A 156 1.57 10.13 -10.85
N TRP A 157 1.99 8.91 -11.16
CA TRP A 157 3.00 8.62 -12.18
C TRP A 157 2.49 8.85 -13.60
N SER A 158 1.21 8.60 -13.87
CA SER A 158 0.60 8.94 -15.15
C SER A 158 0.53 10.45 -15.37
N ALA A 159 0.22 11.22 -14.31
CA ALA A 159 0.15 12.68 -14.37
C ALA A 159 1.53 13.34 -14.46
N ASN A 160 2.53 12.79 -13.76
CA ASN A 160 3.91 13.25 -13.80
C ASN A 160 4.88 12.06 -13.94
N PRO A 161 5.20 11.64 -15.18
CA PRO A 161 6.09 10.50 -15.43
C PRO A 161 7.52 10.66 -14.89
N LYS A 162 7.95 11.88 -14.52
CA LYS A 162 9.27 12.09 -13.89
C LYS A 162 9.37 11.48 -12.49
N LEU A 163 8.24 11.16 -11.87
CA LEU A 163 8.17 10.51 -10.56
C LEU A 163 8.26 8.97 -10.64
N ILE A 164 8.20 8.38 -11.84
CA ILE A 164 8.35 6.92 -12.01
C ILE A 164 9.72 6.50 -11.51
N GLY A 165 9.74 5.58 -10.55
CA GLY A 165 10.97 5.12 -9.89
C GLY A 165 11.46 6.00 -8.73
N ASP A 166 10.93 7.21 -8.56
CA ASP A 166 11.22 8.05 -7.40
C ASP A 166 10.29 7.68 -6.25
N ILE A 167 10.69 6.62 -5.53
CA ILE A 167 9.89 6.03 -4.46
C ILE A 167 9.70 7.00 -3.30
N ASP A 168 10.71 7.80 -2.98
CA ASP A 168 10.66 8.71 -1.83
C ASP A 168 9.79 9.93 -2.11
N ALA A 169 9.94 10.55 -3.29
CA ALA A 169 9.02 11.62 -3.68
C ALA A 169 7.57 11.11 -3.75
N THR A 170 7.35 9.89 -4.24
CA THR A 170 6.01 9.30 -4.31
C THR A 170 5.42 9.03 -2.92
N LYS A 171 6.22 8.48 -1.99
CA LYS A 171 5.80 8.31 -0.58
C LYS A 171 5.47 9.66 0.06
N GLU A 172 6.31 10.66 -0.16
CA GLU A 172 6.12 11.98 0.42
C GLU A 172 4.84 12.65 -0.08
N ILE A 173 4.53 12.55 -1.38
CA ILE A 173 3.26 13.04 -1.93
C ILE A 173 2.09 12.36 -1.22
N LEU A 174 2.07 11.02 -1.15
CA LEU A 174 0.98 10.29 -0.50
C LEU A 174 0.82 10.68 0.97
N ARG A 175 1.92 10.83 1.71
CA ARG A 175 1.93 11.20 3.13
C ARG A 175 1.44 12.63 3.34
N ALA A 176 1.96 13.58 2.56
CA ALA A 176 1.65 15.00 2.69
C ALA A 176 0.22 15.35 2.25
N THR A 177 -0.39 14.57 1.35
CA THR A 177 -1.74 14.83 0.86
C THR A 177 -2.80 13.92 1.47
N ALA A 178 -2.43 12.96 2.32
CA ALA A 178 -3.39 12.15 3.04
C ALA A 178 -4.29 13.04 3.90
N GLN A 179 -5.58 12.71 3.98
CA GLN A 179 -6.53 13.41 4.85
C GLN A 179 -6.31 12.92 6.29
N PRO A 180 -5.72 13.75 7.18
CA PRO A 180 -5.29 13.25 8.48
C PRO A 180 -6.49 12.87 9.35
N ARG A 181 -6.30 11.85 10.19
CA ARG A 181 -7.38 11.33 11.02
C ARG A 181 -6.84 10.88 12.37
N ALA A 182 -7.30 11.55 13.43
CA ALA A 182 -7.18 11.04 14.79
C ALA A 182 -8.09 9.82 14.95
N PHE A 183 -7.65 8.85 15.74
CA PHE A 183 -8.47 7.72 16.11
C PHE A 183 -9.51 8.15 17.15
N THR A 184 -10.78 7.99 16.80
CA THR A 184 -11.88 8.05 17.75
C THR A 184 -12.38 6.63 17.99
N ALA A 185 -12.51 6.30 19.27
CA ALA A 185 -13.10 5.07 19.78
C ALA A 185 -14.59 5.01 19.42
N ASP A 186 -14.94 4.75 18.17
CA ASP A 186 -16.33 4.51 17.72
C ASP A 186 -16.79 3.11 18.17
N GLY A 187 -16.78 2.86 19.48
CA GLY A 187 -17.07 1.56 20.12
C GLY A 187 -15.84 0.69 20.39
N ASP A 188 -14.64 1.14 20.01
CA ASP A 188 -13.38 0.45 20.28
C ASP A 188 -12.64 1.08 21.46
N THR A 189 -12.33 0.29 22.49
CA THR A 189 -11.70 0.80 23.73
C THR A 189 -10.18 0.75 23.71
N LEU A 190 -9.58 0.11 22.70
CA LEU A 190 -8.14 -0.13 22.67
C LEU A 190 -7.42 0.98 21.90
N VAL A 191 -6.63 1.76 22.62
CA VAL A 191 -5.76 2.81 22.08
C VAL A 191 -4.34 2.26 21.88
N CYS A 192 -3.81 2.39 20.67
CA CYS A 192 -2.44 2.03 20.30
C CYS A 192 -1.63 3.30 20.06
N GLY A 193 -0.52 3.47 20.78
CA GLY A 193 0.28 4.70 20.68
C GLY A 193 -0.51 5.95 21.06
N ASP A 194 -0.16 7.08 20.44
CA ASP A 194 -0.92 8.33 20.55
C ASP A 194 -2.02 8.39 19.46
N PRO A 195 -3.31 8.32 19.83
CA PRO A 195 -4.40 8.31 18.86
C PRO A 195 -4.59 9.65 18.14
N ASN A 196 -4.01 10.74 18.65
CA ASN A 196 -4.13 12.08 18.07
C ASN A 196 -2.91 12.47 17.21
N ALA A 197 -1.82 11.70 17.29
CA ALA A 197 -0.62 11.95 16.51
C ALA A 197 -0.86 11.73 15.00
N ILE A 198 -0.05 12.39 14.19
CA ILE A 198 0.05 12.14 12.75
C ILE A 198 1.55 12.03 12.42
N PRO A 199 2.02 10.87 11.92
CA PRO A 199 1.26 9.64 11.75
C PRO A 199 0.86 8.97 13.08
N ASN A 200 -0.14 8.08 13.06
CA ASN A 200 -0.53 7.22 14.20
C ASN A 200 -0.64 5.73 13.81
N ASP A 201 -0.74 4.86 14.82
CA ASP A 201 -0.75 3.40 14.67
C ASP A 201 -2.05 2.80 14.07
N PHE A 202 -3.01 3.66 13.69
CA PHE A 202 -4.29 3.24 13.10
C PHE A 202 -4.38 3.61 11.62
N PHE A 203 -4.16 4.89 11.31
CA PHE A 203 -4.33 5.47 9.98
C PHE A 203 -2.99 5.83 9.31
N GLY A 204 -1.87 5.71 10.01
CA GLY A 204 -0.62 6.28 9.55
C GLY A 204 -0.78 7.78 9.37
N TYR A 205 -0.44 8.29 8.18
CA TYR A 205 -0.57 9.70 7.82
C TYR A 205 -2.03 10.14 7.57
N GLY A 206 -2.97 9.20 7.42
CA GLY A 206 -4.38 9.51 7.21
C GLY A 206 -5.04 8.63 6.14
N ILE A 207 -6.15 9.11 5.60
CA ILE A 207 -6.87 8.43 4.51
C ILE A 207 -6.37 8.97 3.17
N VAL A 208 -6.06 8.08 2.23
CA VAL A 208 -5.56 8.45 0.90
C VAL A 208 -6.50 9.43 0.16
N ASP A 209 -5.92 10.46 -0.45
CA ASP A 209 -6.62 11.43 -1.30
C ASP A 209 -5.98 11.46 -2.69
N ALA A 210 -6.66 10.83 -3.64
CA ALA A 210 -6.17 10.73 -5.02
C ALA A 210 -6.08 12.09 -5.72
N TYR A 211 -7.04 12.98 -5.45
CA TYR A 211 -7.09 14.28 -6.12
C TYR A 211 -5.96 15.18 -5.64
N ALA A 212 -5.81 15.33 -4.33
CA ALA A 212 -4.75 16.13 -3.74
C ALA A 212 -3.36 15.59 -4.12
N ALA A 213 -3.18 14.27 -4.12
CA ALA A 213 -1.93 13.64 -4.53
C ALA A 213 -1.55 13.97 -5.99
N VAL A 214 -2.50 13.89 -6.92
CA VAL A 214 -2.27 14.23 -8.33
C VAL A 214 -2.03 15.73 -8.53
N GLN A 215 -2.76 16.61 -7.83
CA GLN A 215 -2.47 18.06 -7.87
C GLN A 215 -1.05 18.35 -7.40
N ARG A 216 -0.65 17.75 -6.26
CA ARG A 216 0.69 17.89 -5.71
C ARG A 216 1.77 17.40 -6.69
N ALA A 217 1.54 16.28 -7.35
CA ALA A 217 2.43 15.73 -8.37
C ALA A 217 2.62 16.66 -9.58
N LEU A 218 1.59 17.44 -9.91
CA LEU A 218 1.60 18.45 -10.98
C LEU A 218 2.16 19.81 -10.53
N GLY A 219 2.52 19.97 -9.25
CA GLY A 219 3.01 21.23 -8.69
C GLY A 219 1.92 22.31 -8.52
N LYS A 220 0.67 21.88 -8.34
CA LYS A 220 -0.49 22.76 -8.14
C LYS A 220 -0.93 22.79 -6.68
#